data_AF-A0A811RPR7-F1
#
_entry.id   AF-A0A811RPR7-F1
#
_cell.length_a   1.000
_cell.length_b   1.000
_cell.length_c   1.000
_cell.angle_alpha   90.00
_cell.angle_beta   90.00
_cell.angle_gamma   90.00
#
_symmetry.space_group_name_H-M   'P 1'
#
loop_
_entity.id
_entity.type
_entity.pdbx_description
1 polymer ?
#
loop_
_entity_poly.entity_id
_entity_poly.type
_entity_poly.pdbx_seq_one_letter_code
_entity_poly.pdbx_strand_id
1 'polypeptide(L)'
;MVRGDRGFIIRGWAPQMLILTHPAVGGFVTHCGWNSTLEAVSAGVPMVTWPRYADQFYNEKLVVELLKVGVGVGSVDYASKLETRRMIGGEVIAEAIGKVMGDGEAAEAIREKAEKLGEKARRAVAKGGSSYDDVGRLVDELMARRTSVDV
;
A
#
# COMPACT_ATOMS: atom_id res chain seq x y z
N MET A 1 14.45 21.05 3.51
CA MET A 1 12.98 20.88 3.59
C MET A 1 12.35 22.20 3.18
N VAL A 2 11.20 22.18 2.49
CA VAL A 2 10.45 23.40 2.12
C VAL A 2 9.03 23.25 2.68
N ARG A 3 8.56 24.26 3.42
CA ARG A 3 7.23 24.27 4.04
C ARG A 3 6.41 25.43 3.47
N GLY A 4 5.21 25.12 3.02
CA GLY A 4 4.15 26.10 2.77
C GLY A 4 2.96 25.82 3.69
N ASP A 5 1.88 26.58 3.51
CA ASP A 5 0.69 26.48 4.36
C ASP A 5 -0.07 25.17 4.17
N ARG A 6 -0.02 24.58 2.97
CA ARG A 6 -0.76 23.37 2.58
C ARG A 6 0.12 22.19 2.16
N GLY A 7 1.45 22.35 2.19
CA GLY A 7 2.36 21.37 1.63
C GLY A 7 3.73 21.39 2.29
N PHE A 8 4.35 20.21 2.35
CA PHE A 8 5.67 20.02 2.91
C PHE A 8 6.51 19.13 2.00
N ILE A 9 7.69 19.59 1.60
CA ILE A 9 8.60 18.87 0.70
C ILE A 9 9.83 18.42 1.48
N ILE A 10 10.00 17.10 1.57
CA ILE A 10 11.20 16.43 2.06
C ILE A 10 12.03 15.99 0.85
N ARG A 11 13.34 16.23 0.90
CA ARG A 11 14.29 15.76 -0.13
C ARG A 11 15.18 14.72 0.50
N GLY A 12 15.28 13.54 -0.12
CA GLY A 12 16.02 12.41 0.42
C GLY A 12 15.14 11.53 1.32
N TRP A 13 15.68 11.12 2.46
CA TRP A 13 14.99 10.21 3.37
C TRP A 13 13.84 10.88 4.13
N ALA A 14 12.72 10.18 4.23
CA ALA A 14 11.59 10.54 5.07
C ALA A 14 11.25 9.37 6.01
N PRO A 15 10.80 9.64 7.25
CA PRO A 15 10.38 8.61 8.18
C PRO A 15 9.01 8.02 7.77
N GLN A 16 8.96 7.31 6.63
CA GLN A 16 7.73 6.91 5.94
C GLN A 16 6.72 6.20 6.84
N MET A 17 7.17 5.25 7.66
CA MET A 17 6.27 4.52 8.57
C MET A 17 5.69 5.40 9.69
N LEU A 18 6.44 6.40 10.17
CA LEU A 18 5.91 7.36 11.15
C LEU A 18 4.91 8.32 10.50
N ILE A 19 5.12 8.66 9.22
CA ILE A 19 4.19 9.50 8.45
C ILE A 19 2.91 8.72 8.18
N LEU A 20 2.99 7.51 7.59
CA LEU A 20 1.82 6.71 7.22
C LEU A 20 0.93 6.34 8.40
N THR A 21 1.50 6.13 9.59
CA THR A 21 0.72 5.80 10.79
C THR A 21 0.18 7.04 11.53
N HIS A 22 0.49 8.25 11.07
CA HIS A 22 0.00 9.47 11.68
C HIS A 22 -1.46 9.73 11.31
N PRO A 23 -2.36 10.06 12.28
CA PRO A 23 -3.79 10.27 12.03
C PRO A 23 -4.13 11.35 10.98
N ALA A 24 -3.22 12.28 10.74
CA ALA A 24 -3.40 13.33 9.72
C ALA A 24 -3.21 12.84 8.27
N VAL A 25 -2.73 11.62 8.04
CA VAL A 25 -2.53 11.07 6.70
C VAL A 25 -3.81 10.39 6.21
N GLY A 26 -4.45 11.00 5.22
CA GLY A 26 -5.69 10.48 4.62
C GLY A 26 -5.50 9.65 3.35
N GLY A 27 -4.29 9.59 2.78
CA GLY A 27 -4.04 8.84 1.55
C GLY A 27 -2.56 8.79 1.15
N PHE A 28 -2.21 7.80 0.32
CA PHE A 28 -0.83 7.55 -0.11
C PHE A 28 -0.74 7.31 -1.63
N VAL A 29 0.02 8.14 -2.33
CA VAL A 29 0.32 7.93 -3.76
C VAL A 29 1.50 6.98 -3.88
N THR A 30 1.32 5.84 -4.55
CA THR A 30 2.34 4.80 -4.65
C THR A 30 2.38 4.15 -6.03
N HIS A 31 3.57 3.70 -6.42
CA HIS A 31 3.79 2.90 -7.62
C HIS A 31 3.32 1.43 -7.53
N CYS A 32 2.68 1.03 -6.43
CA CYS A 32 2.16 -0.32 -6.21
C CYS A 32 3.21 -1.44 -6.09
N GLY A 33 4.47 -1.11 -5.81
CA GLY A 33 5.44 -2.12 -5.37
C GLY A 33 4.94 -2.78 -4.07
N TRP A 34 5.07 -4.11 -3.95
CA TRP A 34 4.39 -4.87 -2.90
C TRP A 34 4.70 -4.40 -1.48
N ASN A 35 5.94 -3.99 -1.21
CA ASN A 35 6.31 -3.43 0.10
C ASN A 35 5.53 -2.16 0.43
N SER A 36 5.48 -1.18 -0.49
CA SER A 36 4.74 0.06 -0.28
C SER A 36 3.23 -0.19 -0.15
N THR A 37 2.71 -1.17 -0.88
CA THR A 37 1.32 -1.62 -0.72
C THR A 37 1.06 -2.19 0.68
N LEU A 38 1.94 -3.05 1.18
CA LEU A 38 1.83 -3.63 2.53
C LEU A 38 1.99 -2.58 3.64
N GLU A 39 2.85 -1.58 3.48
CA GLU A 39 2.99 -0.47 4.42
C GLU A 39 1.69 0.33 4.53
N ALA A 40 1.09 0.69 3.37
CA ALA A 40 -0.18 1.40 3.32
C ALA A 40 -1.33 0.59 3.93
N VAL A 41 -1.42 -0.70 3.57
CA VAL A 41 -2.39 -1.64 4.13
C VAL A 41 -2.22 -1.73 5.63
N SER A 42 -1.01 -1.96 6.14
CA SER A 42 -0.76 -2.11 7.58
C SER A 42 -1.08 -0.83 8.37
N ALA A 43 -0.87 0.34 7.77
CA ALA A 43 -1.25 1.63 8.32
C ALA A 43 -2.76 1.92 8.22
N GLY A 44 -3.51 1.21 7.37
CA GLY A 44 -4.92 1.46 7.10
C GLY A 44 -5.16 2.68 6.21
N VAL A 45 -4.19 3.03 5.37
CA VAL A 45 -4.22 4.24 4.53
C VAL A 45 -4.64 3.87 3.11
N PRO A 46 -5.64 4.54 2.51
CA PRO A 46 -6.04 4.28 1.14
C PRO A 46 -4.99 4.76 0.13
N MET A 47 -4.97 4.14 -1.04
CA MET A 47 -3.91 4.35 -2.03
C MET A 47 -4.40 5.05 -3.31
N VAL A 48 -3.57 5.93 -3.84
CA VAL A 48 -3.63 6.36 -5.25
C VAL A 48 -2.56 5.58 -6.00
N THR A 49 -2.97 4.69 -6.90
CA THR A 49 -2.10 3.72 -7.56
C THR A 49 -1.51 4.29 -8.85
N TRP A 50 -0.20 4.17 -9.02
CA TRP A 50 0.56 4.64 -10.18
C TRP A 50 1.61 3.63 -10.64
N PRO A 51 1.19 2.43 -11.12
CA PRO A 51 2.11 1.38 -11.51
C PRO A 51 3.03 1.77 -12.66
N ARG A 52 4.20 1.13 -12.70
CA ARG A 52 5.27 1.39 -13.68
C ARG A 52 5.70 0.13 -14.43
N TYR A 53 6.06 -0.95 -13.73
CA TYR A 53 6.59 -2.20 -14.29
C TYR A 53 6.52 -3.34 -13.26
N ALA A 54 7.07 -4.51 -13.59
CA ALA A 54 7.07 -5.71 -12.74
C ALA A 54 5.64 -6.15 -12.38
N ASP A 55 5.42 -6.53 -11.13
CA ASP A 55 4.14 -6.98 -10.59
C ASP A 55 3.17 -5.82 -10.27
N GLN A 56 3.58 -4.56 -10.44
CA GLN A 56 2.85 -3.38 -9.95
C GLN A 56 1.45 -3.23 -10.53
N PHE A 57 1.22 -3.62 -11.79
CA PHE A 57 -0.10 -3.56 -12.41
C PHE A 57 -1.05 -4.62 -11.84
N TYR A 58 -0.53 -5.80 -11.47
CA TYR A 58 -1.32 -6.81 -10.76
C TYR A 58 -1.65 -6.35 -9.34
N ASN A 59 -0.68 -5.73 -8.66
CA ASN A 59 -0.90 -5.15 -7.33
C ASN A 59 -1.93 -4.00 -7.39
N GLU A 60 -1.91 -3.17 -8.43
CA GLU A 60 -2.96 -2.17 -8.65
C GLU A 60 -4.34 -2.83 -8.78
N LYS A 61 -4.48 -3.88 -9.58
CA LYS A 61 -5.76 -4.61 -9.73
C LYS A 61 -6.26 -5.15 -8.38
N LEU A 62 -5.37 -5.73 -7.57
CA LEU A 62 -5.70 -6.17 -6.22
C LEU A 62 -6.19 -5.00 -5.34
N VAL A 63 -5.49 -3.87 -5.35
CA VAL A 63 -5.83 -2.68 -4.54
C VAL A 63 -7.15 -2.05 -4.96
N VAL A 64 -7.35 -1.83 -6.26
CA VAL A 64 -8.46 -1.05 -6.82
C VAL A 64 -9.71 -1.91 -7.00
N GLU A 65 -9.59 -3.10 -7.58
CA GLU A 65 -10.76 -3.90 -8.01
C GLU A 65 -11.23 -4.88 -6.94
N LEU A 66 -10.30 -5.53 -6.25
CA LEU A 66 -10.61 -6.58 -5.29
C LEU A 66 -10.76 -6.04 -3.86
N LEU A 67 -9.72 -5.41 -3.33
CA LEU A 67 -9.72 -4.84 -1.99
C LEU A 67 -10.56 -3.56 -1.92
N LYS A 68 -10.63 -2.80 -3.03
CA LYS A 68 -11.36 -1.54 -3.14
C LYS A 68 -10.90 -0.52 -2.07
N VAL A 69 -9.59 -0.44 -1.87
CA VAL A 69 -8.91 0.46 -0.91
C VAL A 69 -8.07 1.53 -1.62
N GLY A 70 -8.33 1.78 -2.90
CA GLY A 70 -7.60 2.78 -3.67
C GLY A 70 -8.19 3.08 -5.04
N VAL A 71 -7.57 4.04 -5.73
CA VAL A 71 -7.97 4.55 -7.04
C VAL A 71 -6.73 4.69 -7.93
N GLY A 72 -6.81 4.26 -9.19
CA GLY A 72 -5.71 4.41 -10.14
C GLY A 72 -5.68 5.76 -10.84
N VAL A 73 -4.46 6.25 -11.11
CA VAL A 73 -4.24 7.43 -11.96
C VAL A 73 -4.37 7.12 -13.46
N GLY A 74 -4.68 5.86 -13.81
CA GLY A 74 -4.80 5.42 -15.21
C GLY A 74 -3.46 5.21 -15.90
N SER A 75 -2.40 4.83 -15.18
CA SER A 75 -1.14 4.40 -15.79
C SER A 75 -1.33 3.06 -16.49
N VAL A 76 -0.94 2.94 -17.77
CA VAL A 76 -1.08 1.69 -18.55
C VAL A 76 0.22 1.25 -19.23
N ASP A 77 1.21 2.14 -19.33
CA ASP A 77 2.45 1.84 -20.02
C ASP A 77 3.37 1.02 -19.12
N TYR A 78 3.55 -0.25 -19.47
CA TYR A 78 4.50 -1.13 -18.80
C TYR A 78 5.92 -0.80 -19.26
N ALA A 79 6.65 -0.03 -18.45
CA ALA A 79 8.04 0.29 -18.74
C ALA A 79 8.85 0.69 -17.51
N SER A 80 10.08 0.20 -17.43
CA SER A 80 11.03 0.60 -16.38
C SER A 80 11.57 2.02 -16.61
N LYS A 81 11.84 2.38 -17.87
CA LYS A 81 12.35 3.69 -18.27
C LYS A 81 11.24 4.75 -18.24
N LEU A 82 11.60 5.97 -17.83
CA LEU A 82 10.67 7.09 -17.77
C LEU A 82 10.33 7.63 -19.17
N GLU A 83 11.30 7.66 -20.09
CA GLU A 83 11.11 8.22 -21.44
C GLU A 83 10.08 7.45 -22.27
N THR A 84 9.87 6.18 -21.95
CA THR A 84 8.94 5.28 -22.64
C THR A 84 7.52 5.32 -22.07
N ARG A 85 7.26 6.17 -21.07
CA ARG A 85 5.97 6.29 -20.40
C ARG A 85 5.27 7.58 -20.84
N ARG A 86 3.97 7.50 -21.08
CA ARG A 86 3.15 8.68 -21.28
C ARG A 86 3.13 9.54 -20.03
N MET A 87 3.13 10.85 -20.22
CA MET A 87 2.94 11.80 -19.14
C MET A 87 1.48 11.72 -18.67
N ILE A 88 1.28 11.64 -17.36
CA ILE A 88 -0.03 11.77 -16.73
C ILE A 88 -0.19 13.22 -16.31
N GLY A 89 -1.26 13.88 -16.77
CA GLY A 89 -1.54 15.27 -16.48
C GLY A 89 -1.82 15.52 -14.99
N GLY A 90 -1.51 16.72 -14.52
CA GLY A 90 -1.71 17.13 -13.14
C GLY A 90 -3.17 17.08 -12.70
N GLU A 91 -4.08 17.36 -13.63
CA GLU A 91 -5.54 17.28 -13.47
C GLU A 91 -6.02 15.85 -13.18
N VAL A 92 -5.47 14.85 -13.88
CA VAL A 92 -5.79 13.43 -13.64
C VAL A 92 -5.30 12.99 -12.26
N ILE A 93 -4.11 13.45 -11.87
CA ILE A 93 -3.55 13.17 -10.54
C ILE A 93 -4.40 13.82 -9.45
N ALA A 94 -4.79 15.09 -9.64
CA ALA A 94 -5.64 15.81 -8.70
C ALA A 94 -7.02 15.15 -8.55
N GLU A 95 -7.62 14.69 -9.64
CA GLU A 95 -8.90 13.96 -9.62
C GLU A 95 -8.77 12.64 -8.83
N ALA A 96 -7.73 11.85 -9.07
CA ALA A 96 -7.49 10.61 -8.36
C ALA A 96 -7.27 10.83 -6.85
N ILE A 97 -6.52 11.86 -6.46
CA ILE A 97 -6.36 12.27 -5.07
C ILE A 97 -7.72 12.70 -4.48
N GLY A 98 -8.51 13.48 -5.22
CA GLY A 98 -9.84 13.92 -4.81
C GLY A 98 -10.81 12.76 -4.53
N LYS A 99 -10.74 11.67 -5.30
CA LYS A 99 -11.57 10.48 -5.09
C LYS A 99 -11.26 9.74 -3.78
N VAL A 100 -10.05 9.89 -3.23
CA VAL A 100 -9.64 9.28 -1.96
C VAL A 100 -9.83 10.24 -0.78
N MET A 101 -9.57 11.53 -1.01
CA MET A 101 -9.54 12.56 0.04
C MET A 101 -10.85 13.36 0.18
N GLY A 102 -11.81 13.18 -0.73
CA GLY A 102 -13.07 13.93 -0.69
C GLY A 102 -14.00 13.54 0.45
N ASP A 103 -15.05 14.35 0.62
CA ASP A 103 -16.08 14.19 1.66
C ASP A 103 -17.32 13.42 1.18
N GLY A 104 -17.25 12.82 -0.02
CA GLY A 104 -18.34 12.01 -0.56
C GLY A 104 -18.33 10.57 -0.05
N GLU A 105 -19.51 9.93 -0.07
CA GLU A 105 -19.70 8.54 0.40
C GLU A 105 -18.71 7.54 -0.23
N ALA A 106 -18.36 7.72 -1.50
CA ALA A 106 -17.40 6.85 -2.19
C ALA A 106 -15.99 6.93 -1.58
N ALA A 107 -15.55 8.13 -1.19
CA ALA A 107 -14.24 8.35 -0.58
C ALA A 107 -14.22 7.82 0.87
N GLU A 108 -15.30 8.05 1.62
CA GLU A 108 -15.48 7.48 2.96
C GLU A 108 -15.45 5.95 2.94
N ALA A 109 -16.17 5.32 2.01
CA ALA A 109 -16.19 3.86 1.87
C ALA A 109 -14.80 3.28 1.55
N ILE A 110 -13.96 3.99 0.80
CA ILE A 110 -12.58 3.59 0.54
C ILE A 110 -11.74 3.66 1.82
N ARG A 111 -11.85 4.77 2.58
CA ARG A 111 -11.13 4.96 3.86
C ARG A 111 -11.53 3.91 4.89
N GLU A 112 -12.82 3.65 5.07
CA GLU A 112 -13.34 2.65 6.00
C GLU A 112 -12.84 1.24 5.65
N LYS A 113 -12.78 0.89 4.35
CA LYS A 113 -12.22 -0.40 3.91
C LYS A 113 -10.72 -0.49 4.18
N ALA A 114 -9.97 0.59 3.93
CA ALA A 114 -8.55 0.63 4.19
C ALA A 114 -8.26 0.44 5.68
N GLU A 115 -9.00 1.13 6.56
CA GLU A 115 -8.89 0.99 8.01
C GLU A 115 -9.17 -0.44 8.47
N LYS A 116 -10.31 -1.03 8.06
CA LYS A 116 -10.68 -2.42 8.38
C LYS A 116 -9.65 -3.42 7.89
N LEU A 117 -9.06 -3.18 6.70
CA LEU A 117 -8.02 -4.04 6.16
C LEU A 117 -6.73 -3.92 6.98
N GLY A 118 -6.36 -2.72 7.40
CA GLY A 118 -5.20 -2.51 8.27
C GLY A 118 -5.34 -3.15 9.64
N GLU A 119 -6.54 -3.14 10.24
CA GLU A 119 -6.79 -3.94 11.44
C GLU A 119 -6.58 -5.44 11.21
N LYS A 120 -7.08 -5.98 10.08
CA LYS A 120 -6.88 -7.39 9.74
C LYS A 120 -5.40 -7.71 9.57
N ALA A 121 -4.64 -6.84 8.91
CA ALA A 121 -3.19 -7.01 8.73
C ALA A 121 -2.45 -7.04 10.07
N ARG A 122 -2.75 -6.10 10.98
CA ARG A 122 -2.15 -6.08 12.33
C ARG A 122 -2.54 -7.30 13.17
N ARG A 123 -3.79 -7.75 13.07
CA ARG A 123 -4.25 -8.98 13.77
C ARG A 123 -3.58 -10.23 13.23
N ALA A 124 -3.32 -10.33 11.92
CA ALA A 124 -2.72 -11.51 11.30
C ALA A 124 -1.32 -11.83 11.84
N VAL A 125 -0.55 -10.80 12.22
CA VAL A 125 0.83 -10.93 12.73
C VAL A 125 0.92 -10.95 14.26
N ALA A 126 -0.16 -10.61 14.97
CA ALA A 126 -0.21 -10.72 16.43
C ALA A 126 -0.19 -12.17 16.89
N LYS A 127 0.15 -12.42 18.16
CA LYS A 127 0.13 -13.78 18.73
C LYS A 127 -1.27 -14.42 18.58
N GLY A 128 -1.31 -15.62 18.00
CA GLY A 128 -2.57 -16.32 17.66
C GLY A 128 -3.25 -15.82 16.38
N GLY A 129 -2.58 -14.95 15.61
CA GLY A 129 -2.99 -14.53 14.28
C GLY A 129 -2.55 -15.51 13.21
N SER A 130 -3.21 -15.49 12.05
CA SER A 130 -2.98 -16.47 10.98
C SER A 130 -1.52 -16.54 10.51
N SER A 131 -0.87 -15.40 10.28
CA SER A 131 0.52 -15.36 9.81
C SER A 131 1.51 -15.71 10.92
N TYR A 132 1.20 -15.36 12.18
CA TYR A 132 1.99 -15.80 13.33
C TYR A 132 1.98 -17.34 13.42
N ASP A 133 0.79 -17.94 13.31
CA ASP A 133 0.62 -19.38 13.41
C ASP A 133 1.23 -20.13 12.21
N ASP A 134 1.13 -19.58 10.99
CA ASP A 134 1.76 -20.16 9.80
C ASP A 134 3.29 -20.20 9.91
N VAL A 135 3.91 -19.13 10.42
CA VAL A 135 5.35 -19.12 10.67
C VAL A 135 5.72 -20.14 11.76
N GLY A 136 4.91 -20.25 12.82
CA GLY A 136 5.09 -21.29 13.84
C GLY A 136 5.06 -22.70 13.24
N ARG A 137 4.04 -23.02 12.43
CA ARG A 137 3.94 -24.30 11.72
C ARG A 137 5.16 -24.59 10.84
N LEU A 138 5.62 -23.58 10.09
CA LEU A 138 6.81 -23.71 9.26
C LEU A 138 8.05 -24.05 10.10
N VAL A 139 8.25 -23.37 11.23
CA VAL A 139 9.38 -23.64 12.14
C VAL A 139 9.30 -25.05 12.71
N ASP A 140 8.13 -25.48 13.17
CA ASP A 140 7.92 -26.82 13.71
C ASP A 140 8.24 -27.90 12.67
N GLU A 141 7.81 -27.72 11.42
CA GLU A 141 8.11 -28.65 10.33
C GLU A 141 9.62 -28.71 10.04
N LEU A 142 10.31 -27.57 10.01
CA LEU A 142 11.76 -27.53 9.79
C LEU A 142 12.52 -28.22 10.93
N MET A 143 12.08 -28.06 12.17
CA MET A 143 12.68 -28.72 13.34
C MET A 143 12.47 -30.23 13.33
N ALA A 144 11.27 -30.69 12.95
CA ALA A 144 10.98 -32.11 12.79
C ALA A 144 11.87 -32.74 11.71
N ARG A 145 12.01 -32.07 10.55
CA ARG A 145 12.88 -32.53 9.45
C ARG A 145 14.34 -32.61 9.86
N ARG A 146 14.87 -31.61 10.57
CA ARG A 146 16.26 -31.64 11.07
C ARG A 146 16.51 -32.85 11.97
N THR A 147 15.61 -33.09 12.93
CA THR A 147 15.73 -34.21 13.88
C THR A 147 15.67 -35.56 13.17
N SER A 148 14.94 -35.67 12.05
CA SER A 148 14.87 -36.90 11.24
C SER A 148 16.10 -37.18 10.38
N VAL A 149 17.00 -36.20 10.19
CA VAL A 149 18.24 -36.34 9.41
C VAL A 149 19.44 -36.69 10.31
N ASP A 150 19.38 -36.35 11.59
CA ASP A 150 20.41 -36.64 12.58
C ASP A 150 20.28 -38.06 13.21
N VAL A 151 19.59 -39.00 12.54
CA VAL A 151 19.46 -40.43 12.89
C VAL A 151 20.11 -41.32 11.84
#